data_AF-A0A520HAV9-F1
#
_entry.id   AF-A0A520HAV9-F1
#
_cell.length_a   1.000
_cell.length_b   1.000
_cell.length_c   1.000
_cell.angle_alpha   90.00
_cell.angle_beta   90.00
_cell.angle_gamma   90.00
#
_symmetry.space_group_name_H-M   'P 1'
#
loop_
_entity.id
_entity.type
_entity.pdbx_description
1 polymer ?
#
loop_
_entity_poly.entity_id
_entity_poly.type
_entity_poly.pdbx_seq_one_letter_code
_entity_poly.pdbx_strand_id
1 'polypeptide(L)'
;KMLRFIPGTAQDVRAYFLTLQYWLAGSDDNVVGMIQALASRYAGHAARAEAPRDYPEVGVYHPALAERMAEHVDALPGGAGTRGTVGVLLLRSYLLGRDAGHYDGVIAALEARGLRVIPAFASGLDSRPAIERFFVVDGVPVVDAVVSLTGFSLVGGPAYNDAEAAETMLATLDVPYVAAHPIEFQSLQQWGASRQGLLPIEATMMVAIPELDGATLPTVFGGRADASGEACTGCGRRCTWPASGLAREMQSCPERAEALAGKVAKLVALRRSVRAERNLAIVLFNFPPNAGATGTAAHLAVWESLQATLSRLAAEGYDVDVPADVDALRAAVLQGNAARYGADANVHARIPADDHVRREPHLAQIEAQWGPAPGKQQSDGGHIHVLGAQFGRVFVGIQHVDMAAVALLLAGG
;
A
#
# COMPACT_ATOMS: atom_id res chain seq x y z
N LYS A 1 -17.06 32.99 30.07
CA LYS A 1 -18.33 33.22 30.82
C LYS A 1 -18.27 32.74 32.30
N MET A 2 -17.47 31.73 32.66
CA MET A 2 -17.35 31.25 34.06
C MET A 2 -16.38 32.05 34.96
N LEU A 3 -15.44 32.81 34.38
CA LEU A 3 -14.39 33.54 35.12
C LEU A 3 -14.90 34.53 36.19
N ARG A 4 -16.14 35.02 36.09
CA ARG A 4 -16.72 35.99 37.04
C ARG A 4 -17.18 35.38 38.37
N PHE A 5 -17.20 34.04 38.49
CA PHE A 5 -17.81 33.33 39.61
C PHE A 5 -16.83 32.53 40.48
N ILE A 6 -15.53 32.56 40.19
CA ILE A 6 -14.52 31.77 40.91
C ILE A 6 -13.78 32.68 41.90
N PRO A 7 -13.82 32.44 43.22
CA PRO A 7 -13.03 33.19 44.19
C PRO A 7 -11.56 32.77 44.13
N GLY A 8 -10.65 33.75 44.03
CA GLY A 8 -9.22 33.57 43.73
C GLY A 8 -8.77 34.56 42.65
N THR A 9 -7.47 34.60 42.31
CA THR A 9 -7.03 35.49 41.22
C THR A 9 -7.57 34.93 39.90
N ALA A 10 -8.45 35.68 39.20
CA ALA A 10 -8.98 35.29 37.88
C ALA A 10 -7.87 34.92 36.86
N GLN A 11 -6.63 35.33 37.16
CA GLN A 11 -5.44 34.98 36.41
C GLN A 11 -5.07 33.49 36.49
N ASP A 12 -5.29 32.78 37.60
CA ASP A 12 -4.97 31.36 37.71
C ASP A 12 -5.96 30.49 36.93
N VAL A 13 -7.24 30.85 36.94
CA VAL A 13 -8.25 30.19 36.08
C VAL A 13 -7.93 30.46 34.61
N ARG A 14 -7.51 31.68 34.27
CA ARG A 14 -7.04 31.98 32.90
C ARG A 14 -5.82 31.15 32.53
N ALA A 15 -4.84 31.00 33.43
CA ALA A 15 -3.66 30.17 33.21
C ALA A 15 -4.02 28.70 33.02
N TYR A 16 -5.01 28.19 33.77
CA TYR A 16 -5.56 26.84 33.57
C TYR A 16 -6.17 26.69 32.17
N PHE A 17 -7.02 27.61 31.72
CA PHE A 17 -7.58 27.54 30.36
C PHE A 17 -6.52 27.65 29.27
N LEU A 18 -5.50 28.47 29.45
CA LEU A 18 -4.39 28.58 28.51
C LEU A 18 -3.57 27.29 28.46
N THR A 19 -3.32 26.68 29.63
CA THR A 19 -2.67 25.35 29.73
C THR A 19 -3.48 24.29 29.01
N LEU A 20 -4.80 24.29 29.20
CA LEU A 20 -5.71 23.40 28.52
C LEU A 20 -5.70 23.63 27.00
N GLN A 21 -5.59 24.87 26.53
CA GLN A 21 -5.46 25.17 25.10
C GLN A 21 -4.17 24.60 24.51
N TYR A 22 -3.01 24.78 25.16
CA TYR A 22 -1.77 24.13 24.70
C TYR A 22 -1.91 22.61 24.68
N TRP A 23 -2.49 22.04 25.74
CA TRP A 23 -2.66 20.59 25.86
C TRP A 23 -3.56 20.03 24.75
N LEU A 24 -4.69 20.69 24.47
CA LEU A 24 -5.63 20.28 23.43
C LEU A 24 -5.08 20.46 22.02
N ALA A 25 -4.20 21.45 21.81
CA ALA A 25 -3.54 21.65 20.51
C ALA A 25 -2.51 20.54 20.22
N GLY A 26 -1.90 19.94 21.25
CA GLY A 26 -1.26 18.62 21.18
C GLY A 26 0.00 18.49 20.32
N SER A 27 0.61 19.62 19.90
CA SER A 27 1.89 19.62 19.16
C SER A 27 3.10 19.82 20.08
N ASP A 28 4.29 19.46 19.60
CA ASP A 28 5.55 19.68 20.33
C ASP A 28 5.74 21.16 20.71
N ASP A 29 5.48 22.08 19.76
CA ASP A 29 5.60 23.52 19.99
C ASP A 29 4.65 23.99 21.11
N ASN A 30 3.44 23.43 21.15
CA ASN A 30 2.46 23.74 22.18
C ASN A 30 2.84 23.15 23.54
N VAL A 31 3.37 21.94 23.60
CA VAL A 31 3.84 21.34 24.86
C VAL A 31 5.03 22.14 25.42
N VAL A 32 5.97 22.54 24.58
CA VAL A 32 7.09 23.40 24.99
C VAL A 32 6.57 24.75 25.48
N GLY A 33 5.67 25.39 24.73
CA GLY A 33 5.03 26.66 25.14
C GLY A 33 4.27 26.55 26.46
N MET A 34 3.58 25.43 26.68
CA MET A 34 2.88 25.11 27.93
C MET A 34 3.85 25.05 29.11
N ILE A 35 4.94 24.29 28.99
CA ILE A 35 5.93 24.13 30.06
C ILE A 35 6.60 25.48 30.35
N GLN A 36 6.97 26.25 29.31
CA GLN A 36 7.53 27.59 29.48
C GLN A 36 6.55 28.53 30.19
N ALA A 37 5.26 28.51 29.81
CA ALA A 37 4.23 29.34 30.41
C ALA A 37 4.03 29.01 31.90
N LEU A 38 3.98 27.72 32.24
CA LEU A 38 3.83 27.24 33.61
C LEU A 38 5.07 27.53 34.46
N ALA A 39 6.28 27.26 33.94
CA ALA A 39 7.53 27.54 34.63
C ALA A 39 7.72 29.04 34.87
N SER A 40 7.32 29.88 33.90
CA SER A 40 7.39 31.32 34.06
C SER A 40 6.44 31.87 35.10
N ARG A 41 5.21 31.35 35.14
CA ARG A 41 4.21 31.81 36.09
C ARG A 41 4.42 31.29 37.50
N TYR A 42 4.82 30.02 37.66
CA TYR A 42 4.78 29.33 38.96
C TYR A 42 6.16 28.93 39.51
N ALA A 43 7.22 28.94 38.69
CA ALA A 43 8.57 28.51 39.09
C ALA A 43 9.64 29.61 38.96
N GLY A 44 9.22 30.88 38.74
CA GLY A 44 10.13 32.04 38.69
C GLY A 44 11.12 32.03 37.52
N HIS A 45 10.90 31.21 36.50
CA HIS A 45 11.77 31.17 35.31
C HIS A 45 11.39 32.24 34.29
N ALA A 46 12.33 33.08 33.85
CA ALA A 46 12.06 34.05 32.79
C ALA A 46 12.07 33.38 31.40
N ALA A 47 11.12 32.48 31.15
CA ALA A 47 10.90 31.89 29.83
C ALA A 47 9.78 32.65 29.10
N ARG A 48 10.07 33.12 27.87
CA ARG A 48 9.04 33.72 27.02
C ARG A 48 8.22 32.61 26.37
N ALA A 49 7.02 32.39 26.87
CA ALA A 49 6.08 31.48 26.23
C ALA A 49 5.32 32.20 25.11
N GLU A 50 5.35 31.64 23.91
CA GLU A 50 4.46 32.04 22.81
C GLU A 50 3.06 31.52 23.07
N ALA A 51 2.03 32.22 22.56
CA ALA A 51 0.64 31.74 22.67
C ALA A 51 0.46 30.38 21.97
N PRO A 52 -0.56 29.57 22.36
CA PRO A 52 -0.83 28.30 21.71
C PRO A 52 -0.96 28.48 20.20
N ARG A 53 -0.29 27.61 19.45
CA ARG A 53 -0.33 27.57 17.99
C ARG A 53 -1.50 26.68 17.56
N ASP A 54 -2.32 27.21 16.67
CA ASP A 54 -3.40 26.47 16.02
C ASP A 54 -2.85 25.77 14.76
N TYR A 55 -3.26 24.53 14.55
CA TYR A 55 -2.94 23.75 13.36
C TYR A 55 -4.23 23.37 12.64
N PRO A 56 -4.23 23.28 11.30
CA PRO A 56 -5.42 22.92 10.54
C PRO A 56 -6.07 21.63 11.06
N GLU A 57 -7.40 21.61 11.11
CA GLU A 57 -8.17 20.39 11.38
C GLU A 57 -8.18 19.48 10.16
N VAL A 58 -8.31 20.07 8.97
CA VAL A 58 -8.25 19.38 7.67
C VAL A 58 -7.25 20.11 6.80
N GLY A 59 -6.26 19.39 6.29
CA GLY A 59 -5.14 19.99 5.59
C GLY A 59 -4.34 19.01 4.75
N VAL A 60 -3.28 19.53 4.17
CA VAL A 60 -2.27 18.78 3.42
C VAL A 60 -0.92 18.85 4.12
N TYR A 61 -0.08 17.85 3.89
CA TYR A 61 1.24 17.71 4.48
C TYR A 61 2.30 17.55 3.39
N HIS A 62 3.48 18.12 3.61
CA HIS A 62 4.67 17.77 2.83
C HIS A 62 5.95 18.11 3.60
N PRO A 63 6.99 17.26 3.57
CA PRO A 63 8.27 17.56 4.23
C PRO A 63 8.99 18.80 3.69
N ALA A 64 8.61 19.27 2.50
CA ALA A 64 9.19 20.46 1.85
C ALA A 64 8.50 21.78 2.24
N LEU A 65 7.35 21.74 2.91
CA LEU A 65 6.70 22.95 3.42
C LEU A 65 7.41 23.44 4.68
N ALA A 66 7.49 24.75 4.88
CA ALA A 66 8.13 25.36 6.05
C ALA A 66 7.52 24.85 7.37
N GLU A 67 6.19 24.87 7.49
CA GLU A 67 5.46 24.35 8.65
C GLU A 67 5.02 22.88 8.48
N ARG A 68 5.49 22.21 7.41
CA ARG A 68 5.10 20.86 6.97
C ARG A 68 3.61 20.63 6.70
N MET A 69 2.72 21.53 7.10
CA MET A 69 1.28 21.48 6.91
C MET A 69 0.74 22.75 6.24
N ALA A 70 -0.33 22.61 5.47
CA ALA A 70 -1.06 23.73 4.87
C ALA A 70 -2.56 23.40 4.73
N GLU A 71 -3.39 24.41 4.53
CA GLU A 71 -4.84 24.25 4.31
C GLU A 71 -5.24 24.07 2.84
N HIS A 72 -4.30 24.32 1.92
CA HIS A 72 -4.56 24.38 0.49
C HIS A 72 -3.61 23.47 -0.28
N VAL A 73 -4.16 22.72 -1.24
CA VAL A 73 -3.39 21.80 -2.10
C VAL A 73 -2.34 22.52 -2.95
N ASP A 74 -2.56 23.81 -3.25
CA ASP A 74 -1.64 24.65 -4.04
C ASP A 74 -0.32 24.96 -3.31
N ALA A 75 -0.27 24.73 -1.99
CA ALA A 75 0.97 24.82 -1.23
C ALA A 75 1.92 23.66 -1.56
N LEU A 76 1.39 22.50 -1.95
CA LEU A 76 2.20 21.32 -2.25
C LEU A 76 3.12 21.58 -3.45
N PRO A 77 4.33 21.00 -3.47
CA PRO A 77 5.23 21.14 -4.61
C PRO A 77 4.53 20.73 -5.92
N GLY A 78 4.64 21.62 -6.92
CA GLY A 78 4.00 21.44 -8.22
C GLY A 78 4.58 20.27 -9.00
N GLY A 79 3.73 19.54 -9.73
CA GLY A 79 4.13 18.42 -10.57
C GLY A 79 3.77 18.69 -12.03
N ALA A 80 4.62 19.39 -12.77
CA ALA A 80 4.51 19.44 -14.22
C ALA A 80 4.97 18.10 -14.82
N GLY A 81 4.18 17.51 -15.73
CA GLY A 81 4.56 16.27 -16.42
C GLY A 81 4.43 14.99 -15.58
N THR A 82 3.52 14.95 -14.59
CA THR A 82 3.31 13.74 -13.78
C THR A 82 2.61 12.63 -14.56
N ARG A 83 2.86 11.38 -14.16
CA ARG A 83 2.24 10.17 -14.74
C ARG A 83 0.86 9.87 -14.18
N GLY A 84 0.48 10.55 -13.11
CA GLY A 84 -0.81 10.47 -12.43
C GLY A 84 -0.76 11.10 -11.05
N THR A 85 -1.90 11.10 -10.36
CA THR A 85 -2.07 11.73 -9.03
C THR A 85 -2.49 10.68 -8.00
N VAL A 86 -1.86 10.69 -6.83
CA VAL A 86 -2.19 9.79 -5.72
C VAL A 86 -2.60 10.61 -4.50
N GLY A 87 -3.79 10.36 -3.99
CA GLY A 87 -4.20 10.85 -2.68
C GLY A 87 -3.60 9.98 -1.58
N VAL A 88 -2.98 10.58 -0.57
CA VAL A 88 -2.37 9.84 0.55
C VAL A 88 -3.04 10.30 1.84
N LEU A 89 -3.61 9.39 2.61
CA LEU A 89 -4.27 9.71 3.88
C LEU A 89 -3.32 9.49 5.06
N LEU A 90 -3.19 10.51 5.90
CA LEU A 90 -2.27 10.57 7.03
C LEU A 90 -3.02 10.80 8.33
N LEU A 91 -2.47 10.31 9.45
CA LEU A 91 -2.97 10.65 10.77
C LEU A 91 -2.35 11.95 11.28
N ARG A 92 -3.22 12.92 11.60
CA ARG A 92 -2.81 14.23 12.12
C ARG A 92 -1.96 14.15 13.40
N SER A 93 -2.18 13.14 14.25
CA SER A 93 -1.42 12.96 15.50
C SER A 93 0.10 12.84 15.26
N TYR A 94 0.50 12.08 14.24
CA TYR A 94 1.92 11.95 13.86
C TYR A 94 2.50 13.26 13.34
N LEU A 95 1.68 14.05 12.64
CA LEU A 95 2.12 15.33 12.08
C LEU A 95 2.34 16.37 13.19
N LEU A 96 1.45 16.43 14.18
CA LEU A 96 1.56 17.34 15.32
C LEU A 96 2.75 17.02 16.23
N GLY A 97 3.01 15.74 16.46
CA GLY A 97 4.16 15.26 17.24
C GLY A 97 5.47 15.19 16.45
N ARG A 98 5.48 15.70 15.21
CA ARG A 98 6.64 15.67 14.27
C ARG A 98 7.25 14.27 14.08
N ASP A 99 6.48 13.22 14.33
CA ASP A 99 6.86 11.80 14.28
C ASP A 99 6.40 11.18 12.95
N ALA A 100 6.77 11.83 11.83
CA ALA A 100 6.23 11.57 10.49
C ALA A 100 7.26 11.00 9.49
N GLY A 101 8.44 10.56 9.96
CA GLY A 101 9.54 10.12 9.09
C GLY A 101 9.20 8.91 8.22
N HIS A 102 8.27 8.05 8.66
CA HIS A 102 7.72 6.95 7.87
C HIS A 102 6.85 7.43 6.70
N TYR A 103 6.10 8.52 6.87
CA TYR A 103 5.30 9.14 5.81
C TYR A 103 6.20 9.83 4.77
N ASP A 104 7.22 10.55 5.23
CA ASP A 104 8.18 11.23 4.35
C ASP A 104 8.79 10.29 3.32
N GLY A 105 9.19 9.09 3.74
CA GLY A 105 9.77 8.09 2.84
C GLY A 105 8.77 7.53 1.82
N VAL A 106 7.48 7.41 2.16
CA VAL A 106 6.45 6.97 1.21
C VAL A 106 6.13 8.06 0.20
N ILE A 107 6.01 9.31 0.65
CA ILE A 107 5.79 10.47 -0.23
C ILE A 107 6.93 10.55 -1.25
N ALA A 108 8.19 10.54 -0.77
CA ALA A 108 9.36 10.57 -1.64
C ALA A 108 9.41 9.38 -2.61
N ALA A 109 9.04 8.16 -2.16
CA ALA A 109 9.02 6.98 -3.02
C ALA A 109 7.96 7.07 -4.13
N LEU A 110 6.78 7.65 -3.84
CA LEU A 110 5.72 7.89 -4.83
C LEU A 110 6.15 8.97 -5.83
N GLU A 111 6.71 10.08 -5.35
CA GLU A 111 7.24 11.16 -6.19
C GLU A 111 8.36 10.67 -7.12
N ALA A 112 9.25 9.81 -6.63
CA ALA A 112 10.31 9.19 -7.43
C ALA A 112 9.78 8.29 -8.56
N ARG A 113 8.52 7.84 -8.49
CA ARG A 113 7.82 7.15 -9.59
C ARG A 113 7.20 8.11 -10.62
N GLY A 114 7.37 9.42 -10.44
CA GLY A 114 6.80 10.47 -11.28
C GLY A 114 5.32 10.72 -11.01
N LEU A 115 4.83 10.39 -9.81
CA LEU A 115 3.45 10.62 -9.39
C LEU A 115 3.34 11.97 -8.66
N ARG A 116 2.24 12.70 -8.89
CA ARG A 116 1.85 13.83 -8.03
C ARG A 116 1.24 13.24 -6.76
N VAL A 117 1.74 13.64 -5.60
CA VAL A 117 1.23 13.15 -4.31
C VAL A 117 0.42 14.26 -3.64
N ILE A 118 -0.76 13.93 -3.12
CA ILE A 118 -1.56 14.82 -2.28
C ILE A 118 -1.67 14.17 -0.90
N PRO A 119 -0.72 14.41 0.01
CA PRO A 119 -0.80 13.90 1.38
C PRO A 119 -1.78 14.78 2.16
N ALA A 120 -2.92 14.21 2.53
CA ALA A 120 -4.01 14.88 3.20
C ALA A 120 -4.30 14.24 4.56
N PHE A 121 -4.80 15.05 5.48
CA PHE A 121 -5.21 14.62 6.81
C PHE A 121 -6.50 15.32 7.22
N ALA A 122 -7.23 14.68 8.13
CA ALA A 122 -8.34 15.27 8.88
C ALA A 122 -8.12 15.04 10.37
N SER A 123 -8.89 15.73 11.21
CA SER A 123 -8.88 15.50 12.64
C SER A 123 -9.70 14.27 13.01
N GLY A 124 -9.22 13.54 14.01
CA GLY A 124 -9.82 12.28 14.43
C GLY A 124 -9.46 11.12 13.50
N LEU A 125 -10.40 10.18 13.34
CA LEU A 125 -10.24 8.94 12.58
C LEU A 125 -11.24 8.84 11.41
N ASP A 126 -11.75 9.98 10.95
CA ASP A 126 -12.63 10.05 9.77
C ASP A 126 -11.88 10.74 8.63
N SER A 127 -11.57 9.99 7.59
CA SER A 127 -10.80 10.48 6.44
C SER A 127 -11.65 11.20 5.39
N ARG A 128 -12.98 11.13 5.48
CA ARG A 128 -13.89 11.73 4.48
C ARG A 128 -13.68 13.23 4.26
N PRO A 129 -13.51 14.08 5.30
CA PRO A 129 -13.27 15.50 5.09
C PRO A 129 -12.01 15.80 4.26
N ALA A 130 -10.96 14.97 4.40
CA ALA A 130 -9.74 15.10 3.60
C ALA A 130 -9.97 14.68 2.15
N ILE A 131 -10.70 13.58 1.93
CA ILE A 131 -11.06 13.10 0.58
C ILE A 131 -11.91 14.14 -0.15
N GLU A 132 -13.01 14.57 0.47
CA GLU A 132 -13.96 15.51 -0.13
C GLU A 132 -13.31 16.84 -0.49
N ARG A 133 -12.39 17.33 0.37
CA ARG A 133 -11.73 18.62 0.16
C ARG A 133 -10.59 18.58 -0.85
N PHE A 134 -9.83 17.49 -0.92
CA PHE A 134 -8.55 17.49 -1.66
C PHE A 134 -8.49 16.46 -2.79
N PHE A 135 -9.33 15.43 -2.78
CA PHE A 135 -9.31 14.37 -3.80
C PHE A 135 -10.49 14.47 -4.77
N VAL A 136 -11.45 15.36 -4.50
CA VAL A 136 -12.61 15.62 -5.35
C VAL A 136 -12.68 17.11 -5.67
N VAL A 137 -12.90 17.45 -6.94
CA VAL A 137 -13.14 18.82 -7.40
C VAL A 137 -14.40 18.79 -8.27
N ASP A 138 -15.38 19.63 -7.95
CA ASP A 138 -16.68 19.70 -8.66
C ASP A 138 -17.39 18.33 -8.78
N GLY A 139 -17.26 17.49 -7.76
CA GLY A 139 -17.86 16.15 -7.72
C GLY A 139 -17.09 15.10 -8.54
N VAL A 140 -15.95 15.45 -9.13
CA VAL A 140 -15.10 14.55 -9.92
C VAL A 140 -13.82 14.21 -9.15
N PRO A 141 -13.46 12.93 -9.02
CA PRO A 141 -12.17 12.53 -8.46
C PRO A 141 -10.99 13.12 -9.26
N VAL A 142 -10.06 13.80 -8.58
CA VAL A 142 -8.82 14.35 -9.17
C VAL A 142 -7.58 13.49 -8.89
N VAL A 143 -7.79 12.33 -8.27
CA VAL A 143 -6.78 11.32 -7.97
C VAL A 143 -7.01 10.06 -8.81
N ASP A 144 -5.94 9.34 -9.13
CA ASP A 144 -5.97 8.07 -9.85
C ASP A 144 -5.98 6.86 -8.90
N ALA A 145 -5.56 7.04 -7.64
CA ALA A 145 -5.59 6.05 -6.56
C ALA A 145 -5.53 6.76 -5.18
N VAL A 146 -6.00 6.08 -4.15
CA VAL A 146 -5.86 6.52 -2.74
C VAL A 146 -5.04 5.50 -1.95
N VAL A 147 -4.08 6.01 -1.17
CA VAL A 147 -3.26 5.22 -0.26
C VAL A 147 -3.49 5.70 1.16
N SER A 148 -4.12 4.88 2.00
CA SER A 148 -4.17 5.13 3.44
C SER A 148 -2.88 4.66 4.09
N LEU A 149 -2.22 5.55 4.83
CA LEU A 149 -1.07 5.25 5.69
C LEU A 149 -1.43 5.32 7.19
N THR A 150 -2.73 5.38 7.50
CA THR A 150 -3.20 5.59 8.87
C THR A 150 -3.04 4.35 9.74
N GLY A 151 -3.01 3.15 9.15
CA GLY A 151 -3.10 1.90 9.90
C GLY A 151 -4.49 1.64 10.51
N PHE A 152 -5.50 2.40 10.08
CA PHE A 152 -6.90 2.25 10.49
C PHE A 152 -7.81 2.23 9.27
N SER A 153 -9.07 1.92 9.53
CA SER A 153 -10.16 2.08 8.57
C SER A 153 -10.33 3.52 8.08
N LEU A 154 -11.04 3.65 6.96
CA LEU A 154 -11.30 4.95 6.36
C LEU A 154 -12.18 5.84 7.24
N VAL A 155 -13.21 5.24 7.85
CA VAL A 155 -14.16 5.89 8.74
C VAL A 155 -14.18 5.15 10.08
N GLY A 156 -13.46 5.70 11.04
CA GLY A 156 -13.42 5.21 12.41
C GLY A 156 -12.10 4.56 12.83
N GLY A 157 -12.07 4.10 14.08
CA GLY A 157 -10.92 3.49 14.73
C GLY A 157 -11.18 2.06 15.21
N PRO A 158 -10.26 1.47 15.98
CA PRO A 158 -10.37 0.08 16.42
C PRO A 158 -11.59 -0.19 17.32
N ALA A 159 -12.12 0.84 17.98
CA ALA A 159 -13.30 0.74 18.83
C ALA A 159 -14.63 1.04 18.10
N TYR A 160 -14.57 1.56 16.87
CA TYR A 160 -15.74 1.94 16.08
C TYR A 160 -15.33 2.06 14.60
N ASN A 161 -15.82 1.17 13.74
CA ASN A 161 -15.64 1.19 12.30
C ASN A 161 -17.01 1.31 11.63
N ASP A 162 -17.13 2.24 10.67
CA ASP A 162 -18.32 2.45 9.85
C ASP A 162 -18.00 2.05 8.40
N ALA A 163 -17.98 0.73 8.14
CA ALA A 163 -17.67 0.17 6.84
C ALA A 163 -18.67 0.60 5.75
N GLU A 164 -19.95 0.82 6.09
CA GLU A 164 -20.98 1.25 5.12
C GLU A 164 -20.72 2.68 4.64
N ALA A 165 -20.36 3.58 5.56
CA ALA A 165 -19.92 4.93 5.19
C ALA A 165 -18.63 4.92 4.37
N ALA A 166 -17.69 4.03 4.71
CA ALA A 166 -16.46 3.86 3.94
C ALA A 166 -16.73 3.36 2.51
N GLU A 167 -17.56 2.32 2.36
CA GLU A 167 -18.00 1.78 1.08
C GLU A 167 -18.66 2.87 0.23
N THR A 168 -19.59 3.64 0.80
CA THR A 168 -20.30 4.72 0.09
C THR A 168 -19.31 5.77 -0.46
N MET A 169 -18.34 6.19 0.37
CA MET A 169 -17.31 7.14 -0.04
C MET A 169 -16.41 6.57 -1.15
N LEU A 170 -15.94 5.33 -0.99
CA LEU A 170 -15.04 4.69 -1.93
C LEU A 170 -15.72 4.36 -3.26
N ALA A 171 -16.99 3.97 -3.24
CA ALA A 171 -17.81 3.76 -4.44
C ALA A 171 -18.05 5.07 -5.20
N THR A 172 -18.20 6.19 -4.49
CA THR A 172 -18.32 7.52 -5.11
C THR A 172 -17.00 7.96 -5.75
N LEU A 173 -15.87 7.65 -5.09
CA LEU A 173 -14.55 7.99 -5.59
C LEU A 173 -14.14 7.10 -6.79
N ASP A 174 -14.55 5.83 -6.79
CA ASP A 174 -14.30 4.83 -7.83
C ASP A 174 -12.83 4.78 -8.28
N VAL A 175 -11.90 4.79 -7.33
CA VAL A 175 -10.45 4.63 -7.57
C VAL A 175 -9.89 3.50 -6.69
N PRO A 176 -8.76 2.87 -7.06
CA PRO A 176 -8.11 1.89 -6.21
C PRO A 176 -7.79 2.46 -4.83
N TYR A 177 -8.24 1.77 -3.78
CA TYR A 177 -7.95 2.09 -2.39
C TYR A 177 -6.97 1.07 -1.81
N VAL A 178 -5.80 1.57 -1.39
CA VAL A 178 -4.73 0.77 -0.78
C VAL A 178 -4.60 1.13 0.68
N ALA A 179 -4.68 0.16 1.58
CA ALA A 179 -4.38 0.35 2.99
C ALA A 179 -2.98 -0.19 3.30
N ALA A 180 -2.02 0.71 3.50
CA ALA A 180 -0.68 0.38 3.94
C ALA A 180 -0.52 0.78 5.42
N HIS A 181 0.23 0.01 6.18
CA HIS A 181 0.28 0.15 7.64
C HIS A 181 1.71 0.29 8.17
N PRO A 182 1.91 1.15 9.19
CA PRO A 182 3.16 1.18 9.92
C PRO A 182 3.24 0.01 10.92
N ILE A 183 4.47 -0.33 11.32
CA ILE A 183 4.72 -1.17 12.49
C ILE A 183 4.73 -0.30 13.74
N GLU A 184 3.82 -0.58 14.68
CA GLU A 184 3.55 0.25 15.87
C GLU A 184 3.84 -0.47 17.18
N PHE A 185 3.43 -1.74 17.29
CA PHE A 185 3.42 -2.47 18.55
C PHE A 185 4.66 -3.36 18.74
N GLN A 186 5.51 -3.43 17.72
CA GLN A 186 6.83 -4.06 17.72
C GLN A 186 7.83 -3.16 16.99
N SER A 187 9.11 -3.53 16.96
CA SER A 187 10.09 -2.86 16.10
C SER A 187 10.11 -3.44 14.69
N LEU A 188 10.62 -2.68 13.72
CA LEU A 188 10.88 -3.16 12.36
C LEU A 188 11.85 -4.36 12.35
N GLN A 189 12.79 -4.42 13.27
CA GLN A 189 13.68 -5.56 13.46
C GLN A 189 12.92 -6.78 13.98
N GLN A 190 12.07 -6.61 14.99
CA GLN A 190 11.22 -7.69 15.53
C GLN A 190 10.26 -8.24 14.48
N TRP A 191 9.59 -7.34 13.74
CA TRP A 191 8.74 -7.71 12.60
C TRP A 191 9.52 -8.53 11.57
N GLY A 192 10.72 -8.08 11.21
CA GLY A 192 11.56 -8.74 10.22
C GLY A 192 12.15 -10.07 10.67
N ALA A 193 12.35 -10.29 11.97
CA ALA A 193 12.81 -11.55 12.54
C ALA A 193 11.66 -12.53 12.79
N SER A 194 10.41 -12.04 12.82
CA SER A 194 9.21 -12.84 13.08
C SER A 194 8.82 -13.68 11.87
N ARG A 195 8.68 -15.00 12.07
CA ARG A 195 8.06 -15.89 11.06
C ARG A 195 6.58 -15.60 10.84
N GLN A 196 5.90 -15.00 11.82
CA GLN A 196 4.49 -14.65 11.72
C GLN A 196 4.28 -13.29 11.03
N GLY A 197 5.30 -12.43 11.02
CA GLY A 197 5.19 -11.05 10.56
C GLY A 197 4.46 -10.18 11.58
N LEU A 198 3.21 -9.81 11.29
CA LEU A 198 2.41 -8.94 12.15
C LEU A 198 1.96 -9.64 13.44
N LEU A 199 1.88 -8.87 14.53
CA LEU A 199 1.22 -9.33 15.75
C LEU A 199 -0.29 -9.51 15.51
N PRO A 200 -1.00 -10.41 16.24
CA PRO A 200 -2.44 -10.60 16.05
C PRO A 200 -3.27 -9.31 16.15
N ILE A 201 -2.88 -8.39 17.04
CA ILE A 201 -3.53 -7.09 17.18
C ILE A 201 -3.30 -6.18 15.97
N GLU A 202 -2.09 -6.19 15.40
CA GLU A 202 -1.74 -5.45 14.18
C GLU A 202 -2.49 -6.02 12.98
N ALA A 203 -2.48 -7.33 12.80
CA ALA A 203 -3.19 -7.99 11.70
C ALA A 203 -4.70 -7.71 11.75
N THR A 204 -5.31 -7.74 12.94
CA THR A 204 -6.74 -7.42 13.08
C THR A 204 -7.00 -5.97 12.73
N MET A 205 -6.28 -5.04 13.37
CA MET A 205 -6.56 -3.60 13.27
C MET A 205 -6.18 -2.99 11.92
N MET A 206 -5.07 -3.44 11.33
CA MET A 206 -4.42 -2.81 10.19
C MET A 206 -4.63 -3.56 8.86
N VAL A 207 -5.19 -4.78 8.91
CA VAL A 207 -5.48 -5.59 7.72
C VAL A 207 -6.95 -6.00 7.71
N ALA A 208 -7.41 -6.76 8.69
CA ALA A 208 -8.76 -7.33 8.66
C ALA A 208 -9.88 -6.27 8.70
N ILE A 209 -9.77 -5.23 9.53
CA ILE A 209 -10.79 -4.16 9.56
C ILE A 209 -10.74 -3.32 8.27
N PRO A 210 -9.59 -2.83 7.76
CA PRO A 210 -9.56 -2.14 6.46
C PRO A 210 -10.04 -2.98 5.27
N GLU A 211 -9.89 -4.31 5.30
CA GLU A 211 -10.47 -5.20 4.27
C GLU A 211 -12.00 -5.12 4.22
N LEU A 212 -12.67 -4.87 5.36
CA LEU A 212 -14.12 -4.63 5.40
C LEU A 212 -14.52 -3.33 4.71
N ASP A 213 -13.64 -2.33 4.67
CA ASP A 213 -13.85 -1.10 3.91
C ASP A 213 -13.64 -1.30 2.39
N GLY A 214 -13.17 -2.48 1.94
CA GLY A 214 -12.78 -2.73 0.55
C GLY A 214 -11.33 -2.35 0.23
N ALA A 215 -10.48 -2.16 1.24
CA ALA A 215 -9.07 -1.86 1.02
C ALA A 215 -8.32 -3.04 0.40
N THR A 216 -7.30 -2.73 -0.40
CA THR A 216 -6.46 -3.71 -1.08
C THR A 216 -4.98 -3.54 -0.75
N LEU A 217 -4.17 -4.54 -1.12
CA LEU A 217 -2.70 -4.51 -1.07
C LEU A 217 -2.10 -4.14 0.31
N PRO A 218 -2.48 -4.83 1.40
CA PRO A 218 -1.88 -4.60 2.72
C PRO A 218 -0.37 -4.69 2.65
N THR A 219 0.31 -3.59 3.01
CA THR A 219 1.76 -3.46 2.85
C THR A 219 2.34 -2.68 4.03
N VAL A 220 3.33 -3.28 4.71
CA VAL A 220 4.19 -2.56 5.66
C VAL A 220 5.05 -1.56 4.89
N PHE A 221 5.16 -0.30 5.33
CA PHE A 221 6.01 0.71 4.68
C PHE A 221 7.07 1.33 5.60
N GLY A 222 6.94 1.16 6.90
CA GLY A 222 7.77 1.79 7.92
C GLY A 222 7.25 1.46 9.31
N GLY A 223 7.79 2.10 10.33
CA GLY A 223 7.40 1.87 11.71
C GLY A 223 8.49 2.26 12.70
N ARG A 224 8.34 1.85 13.95
CA ARG A 224 9.31 2.14 15.00
C ARG A 224 10.54 1.24 14.88
N ALA A 225 11.73 1.82 15.01
CA ALA A 225 12.97 1.05 15.17
C ALA A 225 13.28 0.84 16.67
N ASP A 226 13.97 -0.25 17.00
CA ASP A 226 14.40 -0.52 18.40
C ASP A 226 15.73 0.14 18.80
N ALA A 227 16.29 0.99 17.93
CA ALA A 227 17.56 1.68 18.14
C ALA A 227 18.79 0.78 18.36
N SER A 228 18.68 -0.54 18.09
CA SER A 228 19.79 -1.49 18.21
C SER A 228 20.92 -1.28 17.20
N GLY A 229 20.62 -0.59 16.09
CA GLY A 229 21.50 -0.51 14.92
C GLY A 229 21.55 -1.80 14.10
N GLU A 230 20.83 -2.85 14.51
CA GLU A 230 20.74 -4.10 13.75
C GLU A 230 19.96 -3.91 12.46
N ALA A 231 20.44 -4.61 11.43
CA ALA A 231 19.83 -4.59 10.12
C ALA A 231 18.54 -5.43 10.08
N CYS A 232 17.44 -4.83 9.62
CA CYS A 232 16.16 -5.52 9.47
C CYS A 232 16.27 -6.72 8.53
N THR A 233 15.82 -7.89 8.99
CA THR A 233 15.79 -9.12 8.19
C THR A 233 14.51 -9.31 7.37
N GLY A 234 13.51 -8.43 7.56
CA GLY A 234 12.21 -8.48 6.87
C GLY A 234 12.16 -7.72 5.53
N CYS A 235 13.20 -6.93 5.22
CA CYS A 235 13.31 -6.18 3.97
C CYS A 235 14.55 -6.64 3.19
N GLY A 236 14.45 -6.65 1.84
CA GLY A 236 15.55 -7.13 0.98
C GLY A 236 16.82 -6.29 1.08
N ARG A 237 16.68 -5.00 1.43
CA ARG A 237 17.80 -4.05 1.55
C ARG A 237 18.57 -4.15 2.87
N ARG A 238 18.07 -4.92 3.84
CA ARG A 238 18.64 -4.98 5.20
C ARG A 238 18.79 -3.58 5.83
N CYS A 239 17.73 -2.79 5.77
CA CYS A 239 17.73 -1.40 6.25
C CYS A 239 18.15 -1.34 7.73
N THR A 240 18.91 -0.30 8.07
CA THR A 240 19.30 0.07 9.43
C THR A 240 18.80 1.48 9.72
N TRP A 241 18.52 1.76 10.99
CA TRP A 241 18.09 3.07 11.43
C TRP A 241 19.01 3.56 12.55
N PRO A 242 19.30 4.86 12.59
CA PRO A 242 20.08 5.42 13.69
C PRO A 242 19.36 5.18 15.01
N ALA A 243 20.14 5.09 16.09
CA ALA A 243 19.55 5.11 17.42
C ALA A 243 18.81 6.44 17.62
N SER A 244 17.48 6.39 17.61
CA SER A 244 16.67 7.53 18.03
C SER A 244 16.84 7.72 19.54
N GLY A 245 16.68 8.95 20.03
CA GLY A 245 16.92 9.30 21.44
C GLY A 245 15.92 8.65 22.40
N LEU A 246 15.37 9.42 23.35
CA LEU A 246 14.41 8.88 24.32
C LEU A 246 13.08 8.41 23.68
N ALA A 247 12.76 8.90 22.48
CA ALA A 247 11.59 8.49 21.70
C ALA A 247 11.99 7.49 20.60
N ARG A 248 11.20 6.42 20.43
CA ARG A 248 11.32 5.48 19.32
C ARG A 248 10.62 6.06 18.09
N GLU A 249 11.27 6.98 17.41
CA GLU A 249 10.69 7.71 16.26
C GLU A 249 10.23 6.75 15.14
N MET A 250 9.22 7.19 14.42
CA MET A 250 8.73 6.55 13.21
C MET A 250 9.72 6.70 12.07
N GLN A 251 10.13 5.56 11.52
CA GLN A 251 11.12 5.48 10.47
C GLN A 251 10.51 4.86 9.22
N SER A 252 10.87 5.40 8.06
CA SER A 252 10.56 4.72 6.79
C SER A 252 11.43 3.49 6.63
N CYS A 253 10.89 2.43 6.03
CA CYS A 253 11.69 1.34 5.48
C CYS A 253 11.76 1.55 3.96
N PRO A 254 12.86 2.11 3.40
CA PRO A 254 12.91 2.56 2.01
C PRO A 254 12.54 1.48 0.99
N GLU A 255 13.03 0.25 1.18
CA GLU A 255 12.69 -0.87 0.28
C GLU A 255 11.18 -1.14 0.25
N ARG A 256 10.52 -1.11 1.41
CA ARG A 256 9.09 -1.37 1.52
C ARG A 256 8.25 -0.20 1.00
N ALA A 257 8.69 1.04 1.26
CA ALA A 257 8.08 2.24 0.69
C ALA A 257 8.17 2.25 -0.85
N GLU A 258 9.31 1.88 -1.41
CA GLU A 258 9.52 1.76 -2.87
C GLU A 258 8.70 0.62 -3.50
N ALA A 259 8.53 -0.50 -2.78
CA ALA A 259 7.67 -1.59 -3.19
C ALA A 259 6.19 -1.17 -3.21
N LEU A 260 5.72 -0.48 -2.16
CA LEU A 260 4.39 0.13 -2.12
C LEU A 260 4.19 1.11 -3.29
N ALA A 261 5.11 2.05 -3.48
CA ALA A 261 5.06 3.02 -4.58
C ALA A 261 5.06 2.34 -5.96
N GLY A 262 5.79 1.23 -6.12
CA GLY A 262 5.78 0.43 -7.34
C GLY A 262 4.41 -0.20 -7.63
N LYS A 263 3.73 -0.75 -6.61
CA LYS A 263 2.37 -1.28 -6.76
C LYS A 263 1.38 -0.17 -7.12
N VAL A 264 1.44 0.97 -6.41
CA VAL A 264 0.56 2.12 -6.64
C VAL A 264 0.76 2.69 -8.05
N ALA A 265 2.00 2.83 -8.51
CA ALA A 265 2.30 3.28 -9.87
C ALA A 265 1.70 2.35 -10.95
N LYS A 266 1.68 1.03 -10.72
CA LYS A 266 1.02 0.07 -11.62
C LYS A 266 -0.51 0.24 -11.62
N LEU A 267 -1.13 0.51 -10.46
CA LEU A 267 -2.57 0.79 -10.37
C LEU A 267 -2.95 2.08 -11.11
N VAL A 268 -2.17 3.14 -10.92
CA VAL A 268 -2.34 4.41 -11.64
C VAL A 268 -2.19 4.21 -13.15
N ALA A 269 -1.15 3.49 -13.58
CA ALA A 269 -0.94 3.16 -14.99
C ALA A 269 -2.11 2.33 -15.57
N LEU A 270 -2.60 1.34 -14.82
CA LEU A 270 -3.75 0.53 -15.24
C LEU A 270 -4.99 1.41 -15.44
N ARG A 271 -5.30 2.30 -14.49
CA ARG A 271 -6.45 3.21 -14.58
C ARG A 271 -6.39 4.10 -15.81
N ARG A 272 -5.21 4.66 -16.10
CA ARG A 272 -4.99 5.60 -17.22
C ARG A 272 -4.81 4.92 -18.57
N SER A 273 -4.52 3.63 -18.60
CA SER A 273 -4.29 2.88 -19.85
C SER A 273 -5.58 2.68 -20.66
N VAL A 274 -5.45 2.69 -21.98
CA VAL A 274 -6.52 2.34 -22.92
C VAL A 274 -6.79 0.84 -22.86
N ARG A 275 -8.07 0.43 -22.80
CA ARG A 275 -8.46 -0.99 -22.65
C ARG A 275 -7.83 -1.91 -23.70
N ALA A 276 -7.86 -1.50 -24.98
CA ALA A 276 -7.27 -2.25 -26.08
C ALA A 276 -5.74 -2.42 -25.97
N GLU A 277 -5.08 -1.60 -25.15
CA GLU A 277 -3.63 -1.67 -24.96
C GLU A 277 -3.20 -2.48 -23.72
N ARG A 278 -4.16 -2.97 -22.94
CA ARG A 278 -3.88 -3.70 -21.70
C ARG A 278 -3.48 -5.13 -22.00
N ASN A 279 -2.36 -5.56 -21.42
CA ASN A 279 -1.96 -6.96 -21.38
C ASN A 279 -2.57 -7.60 -20.12
N LEU A 280 -3.35 -8.66 -20.29
CA LEU A 280 -3.98 -9.37 -19.17
C LEU A 280 -3.42 -10.79 -19.08
N ALA A 281 -3.22 -11.26 -17.85
CA ALA A 281 -2.88 -12.64 -17.58
C ALA A 281 -3.97 -13.28 -16.71
N ILE A 282 -4.52 -14.40 -17.17
CA ILE A 282 -5.46 -15.24 -16.42
C ILE A 282 -4.74 -16.55 -16.13
N VAL A 283 -4.64 -16.92 -14.85
CA VAL A 283 -3.89 -18.11 -14.43
C VAL A 283 -4.85 -19.17 -13.93
N LEU A 284 -4.81 -20.35 -14.55
CA LEU A 284 -5.56 -21.53 -14.15
C LEU A 284 -4.69 -22.42 -13.27
N PHE A 285 -5.22 -22.86 -12.13
CA PHE A 285 -4.54 -23.83 -11.28
C PHE A 285 -4.77 -25.26 -11.78
N ASN A 286 -3.71 -26.07 -11.70
CA ASN A 286 -3.73 -27.49 -12.01
C ASN A 286 -3.41 -28.31 -10.76
N PHE A 287 -4.44 -28.71 -10.01
CA PHE A 287 -4.29 -29.55 -8.82
C PHE A 287 -5.47 -30.52 -8.64
N PRO A 288 -5.21 -31.83 -8.43
CA PRO A 288 -3.91 -32.51 -8.49
C PRO A 288 -3.39 -32.58 -9.94
N PRO A 289 -2.06 -32.47 -10.15
CA PRO A 289 -1.47 -32.53 -11.47
C PRO A 289 -1.77 -33.89 -12.13
N ASN A 290 -2.10 -33.87 -13.42
CA ASN A 290 -2.31 -35.05 -14.28
C ASN A 290 -3.61 -35.87 -14.07
N ALA A 291 -4.60 -35.34 -13.35
CA ALA A 291 -5.91 -36.00 -13.16
C ALA A 291 -7.03 -35.53 -14.12
N GLY A 292 -6.71 -34.83 -15.22
CA GLY A 292 -7.72 -34.16 -16.05
C GLY A 292 -8.40 -32.97 -15.35
N ALA A 293 -7.85 -32.56 -14.19
CA ALA A 293 -8.37 -31.55 -13.28
C ALA A 293 -7.83 -30.13 -13.54
N THR A 294 -7.19 -29.89 -14.70
CA THR A 294 -6.70 -28.54 -15.03
C THR A 294 -7.86 -27.58 -15.17
N GLY A 295 -7.85 -26.53 -14.36
CA GLY A 295 -8.99 -25.63 -14.25
C GLY A 295 -10.19 -26.29 -13.56
N THR A 296 -9.99 -27.07 -12.49
CA THR A 296 -11.10 -27.40 -11.57
C THR A 296 -11.02 -26.53 -10.34
N ALA A 297 -12.10 -25.80 -10.05
CA ALA A 297 -12.29 -25.08 -8.80
C ALA A 297 -13.66 -25.45 -8.22
N ALA A 298 -13.75 -25.55 -6.89
CA ALA A 298 -14.97 -26.00 -6.22
C ALA A 298 -16.16 -25.12 -6.64
N HIS A 299 -17.21 -25.76 -7.17
CA HIS A 299 -18.44 -25.10 -7.65
C HIS A 299 -18.26 -24.04 -8.74
N LEU A 300 -17.16 -24.07 -9.49
CA LEU A 300 -16.91 -23.16 -10.62
C LEU A 300 -16.69 -23.95 -11.91
N ALA A 301 -17.52 -23.65 -12.92
CA ALA A 301 -17.37 -24.14 -14.29
C ALA A 301 -16.26 -23.34 -14.99
N VAL A 302 -15.00 -23.60 -14.64
CA VAL A 302 -13.84 -22.73 -14.97
C VAL A 302 -13.72 -22.44 -16.46
N TRP A 303 -13.90 -23.44 -17.32
CA TRP A 303 -13.71 -23.27 -18.76
C TRP A 303 -14.84 -22.45 -19.38
N GLU A 304 -16.08 -22.67 -18.96
CA GLU A 304 -17.26 -21.90 -19.34
C GLU A 304 -17.16 -20.47 -18.81
N SER A 305 -16.72 -20.28 -17.57
CA SER A 305 -16.48 -18.96 -16.97
C SER A 305 -15.36 -18.21 -17.71
N LEU A 306 -14.28 -18.90 -18.09
CA LEU A 306 -13.19 -18.31 -18.87
C LEU A 306 -13.67 -17.87 -20.25
N GLN A 307 -14.40 -18.73 -20.97
CA GLN A 307 -14.97 -18.40 -22.27
C GLN A 307 -15.91 -17.18 -22.19
N ALA A 308 -16.77 -17.14 -21.17
CA ALA A 308 -17.66 -15.99 -20.93
C ALA A 308 -16.86 -14.71 -20.61
N THR A 309 -15.79 -14.84 -19.82
CA THR A 309 -14.90 -13.71 -19.46
C THR A 309 -14.17 -13.16 -20.68
N LEU A 310 -13.57 -14.02 -21.52
CA LEU A 310 -12.90 -13.60 -22.77
C LEU A 310 -13.89 -12.91 -23.72
N SER A 311 -15.10 -13.47 -23.88
CA SER A 311 -16.17 -12.86 -24.68
C SER A 311 -16.55 -11.48 -24.17
N ARG A 312 -16.67 -11.32 -22.84
CA ARG A 312 -17.00 -10.04 -22.20
C ARG A 312 -15.89 -9.01 -22.37
N LEU A 313 -14.63 -9.41 -22.21
CA LEU A 313 -13.46 -8.55 -22.42
C LEU A 313 -13.43 -8.02 -23.86
N ALA A 314 -13.63 -8.88 -24.85
CA ALA A 314 -13.72 -8.47 -26.25
C ALA A 314 -14.85 -7.43 -26.48
N ALA A 315 -16.03 -7.68 -25.90
CA ALA A 315 -17.17 -6.75 -26.00
C ALA A 315 -16.93 -5.40 -25.30
N GLU A 316 -16.07 -5.34 -24.29
CA GLU A 316 -15.71 -4.11 -23.58
C GLU A 316 -14.53 -3.34 -24.20
N GLY A 317 -13.99 -3.84 -25.32
CA GLY A 317 -12.95 -3.19 -26.12
C GLY A 317 -11.52 -3.57 -25.73
N TYR A 318 -11.32 -4.72 -25.09
CA TYR A 318 -9.99 -5.33 -24.93
C TYR A 318 -9.59 -6.08 -26.21
N ASP A 319 -8.29 -6.15 -26.49
CA ASP A 319 -7.74 -6.92 -27.61
C ASP A 319 -7.65 -8.41 -27.23
N VAL A 320 -8.65 -9.20 -27.65
CA VAL A 320 -8.80 -10.62 -27.30
C VAL A 320 -9.28 -11.43 -28.49
N ASP A 321 -8.51 -12.43 -28.89
CA ASP A 321 -8.91 -13.43 -29.89
C ASP A 321 -9.74 -14.54 -29.23
N VAL A 322 -11.05 -14.34 -29.13
CA VAL A 322 -11.94 -15.28 -28.44
C VAL A 322 -12.07 -16.59 -29.24
N PRO A 323 -11.76 -17.77 -28.65
CA PRO A 323 -11.97 -19.06 -29.30
C PRO A 323 -13.44 -19.30 -29.65
N ALA A 324 -13.69 -20.13 -30.66
CA ALA A 324 -15.05 -20.39 -31.16
C ALA A 324 -15.99 -20.95 -30.08
N ASP A 325 -15.48 -21.84 -29.23
CA ASP A 325 -16.19 -22.47 -28.14
C ASP A 325 -15.23 -22.91 -27.02
N VAL A 326 -15.82 -23.45 -25.94
CA VAL A 326 -15.10 -23.93 -24.76
C VAL A 326 -14.12 -25.06 -25.10
N ASP A 327 -14.48 -25.94 -26.03
CA ASP A 327 -13.63 -27.06 -26.42
C ASP A 327 -12.40 -26.56 -27.20
N ALA A 328 -12.57 -25.59 -28.09
CA ALA A 328 -11.48 -24.93 -28.81
C ALA A 328 -10.55 -24.18 -27.84
N LEU A 329 -11.10 -23.46 -26.86
CA LEU A 329 -10.33 -22.80 -25.81
C LEU A 329 -9.50 -23.82 -25.01
N ARG A 330 -10.14 -24.91 -24.57
CA ARG A 330 -9.49 -25.98 -23.80
C ARG A 330 -8.40 -26.68 -24.60
N ALA A 331 -8.65 -26.99 -25.86
CA ALA A 331 -7.67 -27.61 -26.74
C ALA A 331 -6.47 -26.70 -27.00
N ALA A 332 -6.68 -25.40 -27.19
CA ALA A 332 -5.60 -24.42 -27.38
C ALA A 332 -4.68 -24.33 -26.16
N VAL A 333 -5.25 -24.36 -24.95
CA VAL A 333 -4.50 -24.23 -23.69
C VAL A 333 -3.82 -25.56 -23.30
N LEU A 334 -4.51 -26.71 -23.41
CA LEU A 334 -4.02 -27.99 -22.89
C LEU A 334 -3.28 -28.86 -23.91
N GLN A 335 -3.57 -28.75 -25.19
CA GLN A 335 -3.04 -29.69 -26.19
C GLN A 335 -1.94 -29.04 -27.02
N GLY A 336 -2.29 -28.00 -27.79
CA GLY A 336 -1.38 -27.22 -28.64
C GLY A 336 -0.10 -27.96 -29.09
N ASN A 337 1.06 -27.51 -28.59
CA ASN A 337 2.36 -28.12 -28.87
C ASN A 337 2.88 -29.04 -27.74
N ALA A 338 2.05 -29.45 -26.79
CA ALA A 338 2.42 -30.21 -25.59
C ALA A 338 3.23 -31.48 -25.92
N ALA A 339 2.74 -32.28 -26.88
CA ALA A 339 3.38 -33.52 -27.31
C ALA A 339 4.78 -33.31 -27.92
N ARG A 340 5.03 -32.16 -28.56
CA ARG A 340 6.33 -31.83 -29.13
C ARG A 340 7.39 -31.61 -28.06
N TYR A 341 6.98 -31.04 -26.92
CA TYR A 341 7.88 -30.70 -25.82
C TYR A 341 7.83 -31.68 -24.65
N GLY A 342 6.99 -32.72 -24.75
CA GLY A 342 6.75 -33.65 -23.64
C GLY A 342 6.20 -32.94 -22.39
N ALA A 343 5.44 -31.86 -22.58
CA ALA A 343 4.87 -31.06 -21.51
C ALA A 343 3.41 -31.45 -21.22
N ASP A 344 2.92 -31.11 -20.04
CA ASP A 344 1.55 -31.41 -19.62
C ASP A 344 0.49 -30.54 -20.31
N ALA A 345 0.91 -29.44 -20.95
CA ALA A 345 0.05 -28.51 -21.66
C ALA A 345 0.79 -27.74 -22.76
N ASN A 346 0.09 -26.86 -23.49
CA ASN A 346 0.72 -26.03 -24.51
C ASN A 346 1.83 -25.17 -23.90
N VAL A 347 3.03 -25.23 -24.47
CA VAL A 347 4.19 -24.43 -24.08
C VAL A 347 4.12 -23.10 -24.84
N HIS A 348 3.75 -22.03 -24.12
CA HIS A 348 3.68 -20.67 -24.65
C HIS A 348 5.08 -20.05 -24.80
N ALA A 349 5.91 -20.18 -23.76
CA ALA A 349 7.26 -19.65 -23.77
C ALA A 349 8.27 -20.65 -23.19
N ARG A 350 9.51 -20.56 -23.69
CA ARG A 350 10.67 -21.31 -23.20
C ARG A 350 11.70 -20.30 -22.74
N ILE A 351 11.92 -20.20 -21.44
CA ILE A 351 12.85 -19.26 -20.82
C ILE A 351 14.21 -19.97 -20.70
N PRO A 352 15.28 -19.51 -21.39
CA PRO A 352 16.60 -20.10 -21.24
C PRO A 352 17.08 -20.05 -19.79
N ALA A 353 17.74 -21.11 -19.31
CA ALA A 353 18.23 -21.18 -17.94
C ALA A 353 19.16 -20.00 -17.60
N ASP A 354 20.07 -19.64 -18.51
CA ASP A 354 21.00 -18.50 -18.34
C ASP A 354 20.26 -17.17 -18.18
N ASP A 355 19.13 -17.01 -18.88
CA ASP A 355 18.32 -15.81 -18.79
C ASP A 355 17.53 -15.74 -17.48
N HIS A 356 17.11 -16.88 -16.94
CA HIS A 356 16.50 -16.96 -15.62
C HIS A 356 17.53 -16.64 -14.53
N VAL A 357 18.67 -17.33 -14.54
CA VAL A 357 19.78 -17.13 -13.59
C VAL A 357 20.23 -15.66 -13.55
N ARG A 358 20.32 -15.00 -14.71
CA ARG A 358 20.74 -13.60 -14.80
C ARG A 358 19.71 -12.60 -14.25
N ARG A 359 18.42 -12.92 -14.30
CA ARG A 359 17.32 -11.98 -14.01
C ARG A 359 16.63 -12.21 -12.67
N GLU A 360 16.72 -13.42 -12.12
CA GLU A 360 15.95 -13.83 -10.94
C GLU A 360 16.54 -13.27 -9.63
N PRO A 361 15.88 -12.30 -8.96
CA PRO A 361 16.41 -11.69 -7.75
C PRO A 361 16.47 -12.66 -6.56
N HIS A 362 15.64 -13.70 -6.57
CA HIS A 362 15.52 -14.69 -5.49
C HIS A 362 16.22 -16.01 -5.80
N LEU A 363 17.15 -16.03 -6.77
CA LEU A 363 17.73 -17.27 -7.30
C LEU A 363 18.30 -18.17 -6.21
N ALA A 364 19.11 -17.63 -5.30
CA ALA A 364 19.74 -18.42 -4.24
C ALA A 364 18.72 -19.12 -3.32
N GLN A 365 17.56 -18.48 -3.06
CA GLN A 365 16.48 -19.03 -2.24
C GLN A 365 15.73 -20.13 -3.00
N ILE A 366 15.52 -19.93 -4.30
CA ILE A 366 14.89 -20.91 -5.19
C ILE A 366 15.79 -22.14 -5.33
N GLU A 367 17.07 -21.96 -5.62
CA GLU A 367 18.02 -23.06 -5.83
C GLU A 367 18.27 -23.87 -4.54
N ALA A 368 18.22 -23.23 -3.38
CA ALA A 368 18.33 -23.93 -2.09
C ALA A 368 17.20 -24.96 -1.87
N GLN A 369 16.01 -24.69 -2.41
CA GLN A 369 14.84 -25.56 -2.26
C GLN A 369 14.69 -26.54 -3.43
N TRP A 370 14.96 -26.10 -4.66
CA TRP A 370 14.60 -26.82 -5.89
C TRP A 370 15.79 -27.34 -6.69
N GLY A 371 17.02 -27.00 -6.27
CA GLY A 371 18.24 -27.26 -7.03
C GLY A 371 18.48 -26.21 -8.12
N PRO A 372 19.59 -26.34 -8.86
CA PRO A 372 20.00 -25.35 -9.85
C PRO A 372 19.00 -25.22 -11.01
N ALA A 373 18.89 -24.01 -11.56
CA ALA A 373 18.10 -23.77 -12.77
C ALA A 373 18.59 -24.63 -13.96
N PRO A 374 17.70 -25.08 -14.88
CA PRO A 374 16.26 -24.81 -14.94
C PRO A 374 15.41 -25.74 -14.05
N GLY A 375 16.03 -26.56 -13.21
CA GLY A 375 15.34 -27.55 -12.39
C GLY A 375 14.77 -28.72 -13.19
N LYS A 376 13.99 -29.57 -12.50
CA LYS A 376 13.38 -30.80 -13.06
C LYS A 376 11.89 -30.64 -13.40
N GLN A 377 11.25 -29.61 -12.89
CA GLN A 377 9.82 -29.35 -13.07
C GLN A 377 9.62 -28.39 -14.23
N GLN A 378 8.66 -28.68 -15.11
CA GLN A 378 8.31 -27.83 -16.27
C GLN A 378 9.56 -27.39 -17.06
N SER A 379 10.44 -28.33 -17.36
CA SER A 379 11.75 -28.05 -17.94
C SER A 379 12.15 -29.12 -18.96
N ASP A 380 12.85 -28.69 -20.01
CA ASP A 380 13.47 -29.59 -21.01
C ASP A 380 14.98 -29.78 -20.77
N GLY A 381 15.47 -29.39 -19.59
CA GLY A 381 16.89 -29.45 -19.22
C GLY A 381 17.71 -28.24 -19.66
N GLY A 382 17.24 -27.43 -20.61
CA GLY A 382 17.86 -26.15 -20.99
C GLY A 382 16.97 -24.92 -20.79
N HIS A 383 15.65 -25.12 -20.68
CA HIS A 383 14.67 -24.06 -20.57
C HIS A 383 13.64 -24.37 -19.50
N ILE A 384 13.12 -23.31 -18.87
CA ILE A 384 11.90 -23.34 -18.07
C ILE A 384 10.72 -23.11 -19.01
N HIS A 385 9.70 -23.97 -18.95
CA HIS A 385 8.49 -23.88 -19.76
C HIS A 385 7.44 -23.03 -19.04
N VAL A 386 6.87 -22.07 -19.77
CA VAL A 386 5.66 -21.36 -19.37
C VAL A 386 4.49 -21.98 -20.12
N LEU A 387 3.61 -22.65 -19.38
CA LEU A 387 2.46 -23.35 -19.93
C LEU A 387 1.27 -22.40 -20.07
N GLY A 388 0.56 -22.46 -21.20
CA GLY A 388 -0.59 -21.60 -21.48
C GLY A 388 -0.78 -21.31 -22.97
N ALA A 389 -1.72 -20.43 -23.29
CA ALA A 389 -1.96 -19.95 -24.64
C ALA A 389 -2.22 -18.43 -24.66
N GLN A 390 -1.91 -17.79 -25.78
CA GLN A 390 -2.12 -16.36 -26.01
C GLN A 390 -3.35 -16.15 -26.90
N PHE A 391 -4.21 -15.20 -26.53
CA PHE A 391 -5.41 -14.80 -27.25
C PHE A 391 -5.42 -13.26 -27.37
N GLY A 392 -4.98 -12.70 -28.50
CA GLY A 392 -4.72 -11.25 -28.61
C GLY A 392 -3.70 -10.80 -27.56
N ARG A 393 -4.09 -9.89 -26.67
CA ARG A 393 -3.30 -9.40 -25.51
C ARG A 393 -3.65 -10.07 -24.19
N VAL A 394 -4.42 -11.16 -24.22
CA VAL A 394 -4.76 -11.97 -23.05
C VAL A 394 -3.98 -13.28 -23.06
N PHE A 395 -3.15 -13.48 -22.04
CA PHE A 395 -2.47 -14.75 -21.79
C PHE A 395 -3.28 -15.60 -20.81
N VAL A 396 -3.59 -16.84 -21.18
CA VAL A 396 -4.16 -17.84 -20.27
C VAL A 396 -3.05 -18.82 -19.89
N GLY A 397 -2.52 -18.69 -18.69
CA GLY A 397 -1.44 -19.51 -18.16
C GLY A 397 -1.93 -20.66 -17.29
N ILE A 398 -1.12 -21.71 -17.16
CA ILE A 398 -1.37 -22.84 -16.24
C ILE A 398 -0.29 -22.86 -15.17
N GLN A 399 -0.71 -22.86 -13.91
CA GLN A 399 0.18 -22.98 -12.76
C GLN A 399 -0.03 -24.31 -12.02
N HIS A 400 1.05 -25.05 -11.82
CA HIS A 400 1.06 -26.27 -11.01
C HIS A 400 1.29 -25.89 -9.55
N VAL A 401 0.45 -26.41 -8.65
CA VAL A 401 0.36 -25.91 -7.26
C VAL A 401 1.58 -26.27 -6.40
N ASP A 402 2.37 -27.30 -6.76
CA ASP A 402 3.65 -27.57 -6.07
C ASP A 402 4.76 -26.54 -6.39
N MET A 403 4.49 -25.57 -7.28
CA MET A 403 5.47 -24.57 -7.73
C MET A 403 5.02 -23.14 -7.39
N ALA A 404 4.88 -22.84 -6.09
CA ALA A 404 4.63 -21.48 -5.60
C ALA A 404 5.68 -20.44 -6.07
N ALA A 405 6.86 -20.90 -6.54
CA ALA A 405 7.94 -20.05 -7.02
C ALA A 405 7.71 -19.42 -8.42
N VAL A 406 6.83 -19.98 -9.27
CA VAL A 406 6.70 -19.52 -10.67
C VAL A 406 5.88 -18.23 -10.82
N ALA A 407 5.08 -17.84 -9.81
CA ALA A 407 4.31 -16.60 -9.83
C ALA A 407 5.18 -15.33 -9.93
N LEU A 408 6.48 -15.41 -9.61
CA LEU A 408 7.43 -14.31 -9.74
C LEU A 408 7.88 -14.02 -11.20
N LEU A 409 7.71 -14.97 -12.13
CA LEU A 409 8.23 -14.84 -13.49
C LEU A 409 7.31 -14.06 -14.45
N LEU A 410 6.01 -13.97 -14.18
CA LEU A 410 5.05 -13.35 -15.10
C LEU A 410 4.86 -11.83 -14.88
N ALA A 411 5.49 -11.24 -13.86
CA ALA A 411 5.31 -9.83 -13.49
C ALA A 411 6.46 -8.89 -13.91
N GLY A 412 7.46 -9.40 -14.65
CA GLY A 412 8.70 -8.70 -15.00
C GLY A 412 9.09 -8.76 -16.48
N GLY A 413 8.11 -8.72 -17.38
CA GLY A 413 8.30 -8.52 -18.83
C GLY A 413 7.88 -7.13 -19.26
#